data_AF-K2RFS0-F1
#
_entry.id   AF-K2RFS0-F1
#
_cell.length_a   1.000
_cell.length_b   1.000
_cell.length_c   1.000
_cell.angle_alpha   90.00
_cell.angle_beta   90.00
_cell.angle_gamma   90.00
#
_symmetry.space_group_name_H-M   'P 1'
#
loop_
_entity.id
_entity.type
_entity.pdbx_description
1 polymer ?
#
loop_
_entity_poly.entity_id
_entity_poly.type
_entity_poly.pdbx_seq_one_letter_code
_entity_poly.pdbx_strand_id
1 'polypeptide(L)'
;MVASRFFSGIGASAQFAISFPVLSDCWKPDQRGKSFAIATFIPLLGSAVGSIVGGIITERIGWRWLFWVLAAFNAFLILLTFIFFSETYGQTVLRRRAKGLRTQTGRGYRTESELSSPSLAQRLKVGLSHPYRLLITQPILQLLSPAPRMQLRHPLHRALNLRHHVDRPLRPNASGLRA
;
A
#
# COMPACT_ATOMS: atom_id res chain seq x y z
N MET A 1 -8.36 17.81 22.85
CA MET A 1 -8.35 16.39 22.46
C MET A 1 -8.84 16.14 21.02
N VAL A 2 -9.93 16.78 20.55
CA VAL A 2 -10.42 16.60 19.16
C VAL A 2 -9.42 17.10 18.12
N ALA A 3 -8.85 18.30 18.29
CA ALA A 3 -7.84 18.82 17.37
C ALA A 3 -6.60 17.90 17.26
N SER A 4 -6.06 17.42 18.38
CA SER A 4 -4.93 16.47 18.37
C SER A 4 -5.26 15.13 17.69
N ARG A 5 -6.51 14.65 17.79
CA ARG A 5 -6.98 13.46 17.08
C ARG A 5 -7.05 13.71 15.57
N PHE A 6 -7.54 14.89 15.16
CA PHE A 6 -7.61 15.28 13.76
C PHE A 6 -6.21 15.34 13.11
N PHE A 7 -5.25 16.03 13.73
CA PHE A 7 -3.89 16.09 13.21
C PHE A 7 -3.19 14.72 13.20
N SER A 8 -3.38 13.92 14.24
CA SER A 8 -2.85 12.55 14.29
C SER A 8 -3.43 11.66 13.19
N GLY A 9 -4.71 11.81 12.86
CA GLY A 9 -5.37 11.08 11.79
C GLY A 9 -4.86 11.46 10.40
N ILE A 10 -4.66 12.76 10.15
CA ILE A 10 -4.09 13.27 8.89
C ILE A 10 -2.64 12.76 8.71
N GLY A 11 -1.82 12.83 9.76
CA GLY A 11 -0.44 12.34 9.67
C GLY A 11 -0.37 10.86 9.35
N ALA A 12 -1.18 10.04 10.03
CA ALA A 12 -1.22 8.60 9.80
C ALA A 12 -1.69 8.26 8.37
N SER A 13 -2.74 8.92 7.88
CA SER A 13 -3.25 8.66 6.53
C SER A 13 -2.25 9.06 5.44
N ALA A 14 -1.59 10.21 5.59
CA ALA A 14 -0.56 10.67 4.66
C ALA A 14 0.63 9.69 4.60
N GLN A 15 1.06 9.17 5.75
CA GLN A 15 2.13 8.17 5.80
C GLN A 15 1.76 6.91 5.01
N PHE A 16 0.58 6.32 5.26
CA PHE A 16 0.16 5.10 4.56
C PHE A 16 -0.07 5.31 3.07
N ALA A 17 -0.61 6.47 2.68
CA ALA A 17 -0.85 6.80 1.28
C ALA A 17 0.44 6.85 0.45
N ILE A 18 1.57 7.23 1.06
CA ILE A 18 2.85 7.39 0.35
C ILE A 18 3.74 6.14 0.50
N SER A 19 3.69 5.45 1.64
CA SER A 19 4.63 4.36 1.96
C SER A 19 4.58 3.20 0.97
N PHE A 20 3.39 2.71 0.61
CA PHE A 20 3.25 1.54 -0.28
C PHE A 20 3.54 1.84 -1.76
N PRO A 21 3.07 2.97 -2.34
CA PRO A 21 3.42 3.31 -3.73
C PRO A 21 4.93 3.49 -3.93
N VAL A 22 5.60 4.18 -3.00
CA VAL A 22 7.06 4.36 -3.06
C VAL A 22 7.79 3.01 -2.98
N LEU A 23 7.31 2.09 -2.14
CA LEU A 23 7.82 0.72 -2.08
C LEU A 23 7.59 -0.05 -3.40
N SER A 24 6.49 0.22 -4.11
CA SER A 24 6.24 -0.43 -5.41
C SER A 24 7.11 0.11 -6.55
N ASP A 25 7.52 1.37 -6.45
CA ASP A 25 8.35 2.07 -7.43
C ASP A 25 9.84 1.70 -7.33
N CYS A 26 10.33 1.40 -6.12
CA CYS A 26 11.75 1.12 -5.90
C CYS A 26 12.16 -0.34 -6.18
N TRP A 27 11.22 -1.29 -6.23
CA TRP A 27 11.53 -2.72 -6.36
C TRP A 27 11.00 -3.36 -7.66
N LYS A 28 11.88 -4.15 -8.30
CA LYS A 28 11.56 -4.95 -9.50
C LYS A 28 10.51 -6.03 -9.19
N PRO A 29 9.65 -6.41 -10.16
CA PRO A 29 8.53 -7.33 -9.96
C PRO A 29 8.90 -8.65 -9.26
N ASP A 30 10.03 -9.24 -9.64
CA ASP A 30 10.46 -10.57 -9.17
C ASP A 30 10.87 -10.61 -7.69
N GLN A 31 11.18 -9.46 -7.08
CA GLN A 31 11.60 -9.36 -5.67
C GLN A 31 10.56 -8.68 -4.78
N ARG A 32 9.37 -8.37 -5.31
CA ARG A 32 8.33 -7.66 -4.55
C ARG A 32 7.90 -8.44 -3.31
N GLY A 33 7.63 -9.75 -3.42
CA GLY A 33 7.15 -10.55 -2.28
C GLY A 33 8.05 -10.50 -1.05
N LYS A 34 9.38 -10.67 -1.26
CA LYS A 34 10.37 -10.63 -0.17
C LYS A 34 10.50 -9.22 0.44
N SER A 35 10.40 -8.20 -0.41
CA SER A 35 10.55 -6.80 0.00
C SER A 35 9.32 -6.31 0.77
N PHE A 36 8.11 -6.68 0.33
CA PHE A 36 6.88 -6.45 1.08
C PHE A 36 6.89 -7.16 2.43
N ALA A 37 7.39 -8.39 2.49
CA ALA A 37 7.51 -9.12 3.77
C ALA A 37 8.40 -8.36 4.77
N ILE A 38 9.57 -7.87 4.33
CA ILE A 38 10.46 -7.06 5.18
C ILE A 38 9.79 -5.74 5.56
N ALA A 39 9.13 -5.07 4.62
CA ALA A 39 8.45 -3.80 4.86
C ALA A 39 7.31 -3.91 5.87
N THR A 40 6.62 -5.06 5.96
CA THR A 40 5.59 -5.31 6.99
C THR A 40 6.19 -5.78 8.31
N PHE A 41 7.33 -6.47 8.28
CA PHE A 41 8.01 -6.97 9.47
C PHE A 41 8.60 -5.84 10.34
N ILE A 42 9.12 -4.78 9.73
CA ILE A 42 9.71 -3.63 10.45
C ILE A 42 8.68 -2.94 11.37
N PRO A 43 7.46 -2.56 10.91
CA PRO A 43 6.41 -2.03 11.78
C PRO A 43 5.99 -2.98 12.90
N LEU A 44 5.95 -4.29 12.65
CA LEU A 44 5.60 -5.29 13.67
C LEU A 44 6.63 -5.29 14.80
N LEU A 45 7.92 -5.33 14.46
CA LEU A 45 8.99 -5.21 15.46
C LEU A 45 8.95 -3.85 16.17
N GLY A 46 8.75 -2.76 15.43
CA GLY A 46 8.62 -1.43 15.99
C GLY A 46 7.48 -1.31 17.00
N SER A 47 6.34 -1.97 16.74
CA SER A 47 5.21 -1.98 17.66
C SER A 47 5.52 -2.77 18.94
N ALA A 48 6.21 -3.91 18.83
CA ALA A 48 6.62 -4.69 19.99
C ALA A 48 7.60 -3.91 20.89
N VAL A 49 8.66 -3.36 20.31
CA VAL A 49 9.67 -2.57 21.04
C VAL A 49 9.07 -1.28 21.59
N GLY A 50 8.27 -0.59 20.78
CA GLY A 50 7.60 0.66 21.16
C GLY A 50 6.67 0.50 22.36
N SER A 51 5.96 -0.64 22.45
CA SER A 51 5.05 -0.91 23.58
C SER A 51 5.83 -1.17 24.88
N ILE A 52 6.94 -1.89 24.81
CA ILE A 52 7.81 -2.17 25.96
C ILE A 52 8.42 -0.86 26.49
N VAL A 53 9.04 -0.07 25.62
CA VAL A 53 9.66 1.21 25.98
C VAL A 53 8.60 2.21 26.48
N GLY A 54 7.45 2.25 25.82
CA GLY A 54 6.34 3.12 26.21
C GLY A 54 5.76 2.82 27.59
N GLY A 55 5.65 1.53 27.94
CA GLY A 55 5.24 1.10 29.28
C GLY A 55 6.20 1.57 30.36
N ILE A 56 7.49 1.31 30.18
CA ILE A 56 8.54 1.67 31.15
C ILE A 56 8.59 3.19 31.39
N ILE A 57 8.52 4.00 30.33
CA ILE A 57 8.57 5.46 30.45
C ILE A 57 7.33 5.99 31.18
N THR A 58 6.16 5.43 30.87
CA THR A 58 4.89 5.86 31.49
C THR A 58 4.88 5.57 32.98
N GLU A 59 5.40 4.41 33.40
CA GLU A 59 5.46 3.99 34.80
C GLU A 59 6.46 4.82 35.62
N ARG A 60 7.63 5.16 35.04
CA ARG A 60 8.72 5.83 35.76
C ARG A 60 8.60 7.36 35.84
N ILE A 61 8.21 8.01 34.73
CA ILE A 61 8.33 9.47 34.56
C ILE A 61 6.96 10.11 34.27
N GLY A 62 5.96 9.29 33.92
CA GLY A 62 4.59 9.70 33.67
C GLY A 62 4.26 9.91 32.19
N TRP A 63 2.97 9.90 31.88
CA TRP A 63 2.45 9.86 30.50
C TRP A 63 2.79 11.09 29.64
N ARG A 64 3.04 12.26 30.25
CA ARG A 64 3.36 13.49 29.51
C ARG A 64 4.76 13.45 28.89
N TRP A 65 5.71 12.86 29.58
CA TRP A 65 7.09 12.75 29.12
C TRP A 65 7.24 11.77 27.95
N LEU A 66 6.37 10.76 27.88
CA LEU A 66 6.30 9.86 26.73
C LEU A 66 6.13 10.62 25.41
N PHE A 67 5.27 11.65 25.37
CA PHE A 67 5.06 12.46 24.17
C PHE A 67 6.31 13.23 23.75
N TRP A 68 7.07 13.79 24.70
CA TRP A 68 8.29 14.52 24.39
C TRP A 68 9.41 13.60 23.87
N VAL A 69 9.57 12.43 24.50
CA VAL A 69 10.57 11.43 24.05
C VAL A 69 10.24 10.94 22.65
N LEU A 70 8.97 10.61 22.38
CA LEU A 70 8.53 10.20 21.05
C LEU A 70 8.71 11.32 20.02
N ALA A 71 8.40 12.58 20.38
CA ALA A 71 8.58 13.72 19.49
C ALA A 71 10.07 13.93 19.13
N ALA A 72 10.97 13.88 20.13
CA ALA A 72 12.41 14.00 19.90
C ALA A 72 12.96 12.85 19.05
N PHE A 73 12.53 11.61 19.31
CA PHE A 73 12.94 10.44 18.52
C PHE A 73 12.46 10.54 17.07
N ASN A 74 11.22 10.96 16.83
CA ASN A 74 10.71 11.18 15.47
C ASN A 74 11.45 12.31 14.75
N ALA A 75 11.71 13.43 15.43
CA ALA A 75 12.49 14.53 14.86
C ALA A 75 13.90 14.09 14.47
N PHE A 76 14.55 13.27 15.31
CA PHE A 76 15.85 12.68 15.01
C PHE A 76 15.80 11.78 13.77
N LEU A 77 14.80 10.90 13.65
CA LEU A 77 14.64 10.05 12.47
C LEU A 77 14.38 10.84 11.18
N ILE A 78 13.58 11.92 11.26
CA ILE A 78 13.35 12.83 10.14
C ILE A 78 14.66 13.50 9.72
N LEU A 79 15.45 13.99 10.68
CA LEU A 79 16.74 14.61 10.40
C LEU A 79 17.71 13.61 9.77
N LEU A 80 17.77 12.39 10.30
CA LEU A 80 18.60 11.31 9.77
C LEU A 80 18.19 10.98 8.33
N THR A 81 16.88 10.89 8.08
CA THR A 81 16.34 10.67 6.72
C THR A 81 16.72 11.84 5.81
N PHE A 82 16.64 13.08 6.28
CA PHE A 82 17.00 14.24 5.47
C PHE A 82 18.48 14.26 5.07
N ILE A 83 19.38 13.78 5.95
CA ILE A 83 20.82 13.72 5.70
C ILE A 83 21.21 12.53 4.82
N PHE A 84 20.68 11.33 5.12
CA PHE A 84 21.08 10.10 4.44
C PHE A 84 20.31 9.82 3.15
N PHE A 85 19.06 10.28 3.05
CA PHE A 85 18.19 9.98 1.94
C PHE A 85 18.39 11.00 0.82
N SER A 86 19.33 10.71 -0.07
CA SER A 86 19.47 11.42 -1.34
C SER A 86 18.20 11.22 -2.17
N GLU A 87 17.65 12.32 -2.66
CA GLU A 87 16.37 12.46 -3.36
C GLU A 87 16.08 11.31 -4.34
N THR A 88 15.29 10.32 -3.88
CA THR A 88 15.02 9.07 -4.61
C THR A 88 13.88 9.20 -5.63
N TYR A 89 13.23 10.38 -5.73
CA TYR A 89 12.09 10.58 -6.63
C TYR A 89 12.56 10.73 -8.08
N GLY A 90 12.48 9.64 -8.85
CA GLY A 90 12.90 9.60 -10.26
C GLY A 90 12.28 10.70 -11.13
N GLN A 91 11.06 11.13 -10.82
CA GLN A 91 10.37 12.25 -11.46
C GLN A 91 11.01 13.63 -11.17
N THR A 92 11.57 13.87 -9.97
CA THR A 92 12.32 15.11 -9.68
C THR A 92 13.71 15.06 -10.30
N VAL A 93 14.37 13.90 -10.31
CA VAL A 93 15.67 13.72 -10.98
C VAL A 93 15.53 13.90 -12.50
N LEU A 94 14.48 13.33 -13.11
CA LEU A 94 14.16 13.56 -14.53
C LEU A 94 13.81 15.03 -14.80
N ARG A 95 13.04 15.71 -13.93
CA ARG A 95 12.76 17.15 -14.07
C ARG A 95 14.04 17.99 -14.02
N ARG A 96 14.98 17.69 -13.12
CA ARG A 96 16.27 18.38 -13.04
C ARG A 96 17.15 18.12 -14.26
N ARG A 97 17.23 16.87 -14.73
CA ARG A 97 17.96 16.53 -15.98
C ARG A 97 17.32 17.14 -17.22
N ALA A 98 15.99 17.14 -17.33
CA ALA A 98 15.26 17.78 -18.42
C ALA A 98 15.46 19.30 -18.43
N LYS A 99 15.52 19.94 -17.25
CA LYS A 99 15.84 21.37 -17.13
C LYS A 99 17.28 21.68 -17.57
N GLY A 100 18.25 20.83 -17.21
CA GLY A 100 19.64 20.96 -17.68
C GLY A 100 19.77 20.78 -19.20
N LEU A 101 19.08 19.79 -19.76
CA LEU A 101 19.06 19.54 -21.21
C LEU A 101 18.36 20.66 -22.01
N ARG A 102 17.35 21.33 -21.45
CA ARG A 102 16.73 22.54 -22.03
C ARG A 102 17.74 23.68 -22.17
N THR A 103 18.51 23.93 -21.11
CA THR A 103 19.50 25.00 -21.09
C THR A 103 20.64 24.76 -22.06
N GLN A 104 21.05 23.51 -22.27
CA GLN A 104 22.16 23.17 -23.17
C GLN A 104 21.75 23.05 -24.65
N THR A 105 20.54 22.57 -24.94
CA THR A 105 20.17 22.16 -26.31
C THR A 105 19.22 23.14 -27.00
N GLY A 106 18.66 24.13 -26.28
CA GLY A 106 17.71 25.11 -26.83
C GLY A 106 16.39 24.54 -27.35
N ARG A 107 16.19 23.22 -27.31
CA ARG A 107 14.97 22.52 -27.74
C ARG A 107 14.04 22.27 -26.56
N GLY A 108 12.73 22.42 -26.82
CA GLY A 108 11.64 22.33 -25.84
C GLY A 108 11.35 20.91 -25.34
N TYR A 109 12.34 20.22 -24.75
CA TYR A 109 12.13 18.92 -24.12
C TYR A 109 11.20 19.10 -22.91
N ARG A 110 9.95 18.64 -23.01
CA ARG A 110 9.00 18.60 -21.88
C ARG A 110 8.84 17.19 -21.37
N THR A 111 8.94 17.03 -20.04
CA THR A 111 8.67 15.74 -19.40
C THR A 111 7.15 15.56 -19.36
N GLU A 112 6.62 14.35 -19.59
CA GLU A 112 5.18 14.05 -19.52
C GLU A 112 4.53 14.52 -18.20
N SER A 113 5.31 14.52 -17.11
CA SER A 113 4.97 15.03 -15.78
C SER A 113 4.75 16.55 -15.69
N GLU A 114 5.21 17.32 -16.68
CA GLU A 114 5.03 18.77 -16.79
C GLU A 114 3.85 19.11 -17.72
N LEU A 115 3.64 18.33 -18.79
CA LEU A 115 2.47 18.42 -19.67
C LEU A 115 1.18 18.03 -18.95
N SER A 116 1.24 16.97 -18.13
CA SER A 116 0.13 16.48 -17.33
C SER A 116 0.29 17.00 -15.90
N SER A 117 0.14 18.31 -15.72
CA SER A 117 0.04 18.97 -14.42
C SER A 117 -1.45 19.22 -14.09
N PRO A 118 -2.29 18.20 -13.83
CA PRO A 118 -3.65 18.46 -13.39
C PRO A 118 -3.58 19.24 -12.08
N SER A 119 -4.42 20.27 -11.98
CA SER A 119 -4.65 21.08 -10.78
C SER A 119 -4.80 20.18 -9.54
N LEU A 120 -4.37 20.66 -8.37
CA LEU A 120 -4.53 19.94 -7.09
C LEU A 120 -5.98 19.50 -6.87
N ALA A 121 -6.95 20.33 -7.27
CA ALA A 121 -8.38 20.01 -7.21
C ALA A 121 -8.75 18.84 -8.14
N GLN A 122 -8.13 18.74 -9.31
CA GLN A 122 -8.37 17.68 -10.29
C GLN A 122 -7.70 16.36 -9.86
N ARG A 123 -6.52 16.42 -9.22
CA ARG A 123 -5.87 15.26 -8.59
C ARG A 123 -6.70 14.71 -7.43
N LEU A 124 -7.21 15.60 -6.58
CA LEU A 124 -8.14 15.23 -5.51
C LEU A 124 -9.43 14.64 -6.09
N LYS A 125 -10.02 15.26 -7.13
CA LYS A 125 -11.25 14.75 -7.76
C LYS A 125 -11.07 13.35 -8.36
N VAL A 126 -9.95 13.07 -9.02
CA VAL A 126 -9.65 11.74 -9.59
C VAL A 126 -9.31 10.74 -8.47
N GLY A 127 -8.55 11.16 -7.46
CA GLY A 127 -8.19 10.33 -6.31
C GLY A 127 -9.38 9.96 -5.43
N LEU A 128 -10.40 10.82 -5.33
CA LEU A 128 -11.63 10.55 -4.59
C LEU A 128 -12.73 9.90 -5.44
N SER A 129 -12.74 10.10 -6.76
CA SER A 129 -13.80 9.52 -7.61
C SER A 129 -13.72 8.00 -7.68
N HIS A 130 -12.50 7.44 -7.69
CA HIS A 130 -12.28 5.99 -7.68
C HIS A 130 -12.83 5.29 -6.43
N PRO A 131 -12.44 5.67 -5.20
CA PRO A 131 -12.93 5.06 -3.98
C PRO A 131 -14.42 5.33 -3.75
N TYR A 132 -14.93 6.52 -4.09
CA TYR A 132 -16.35 6.84 -3.94
C TYR A 132 -17.24 5.98 -4.84
N ARG A 133 -16.83 5.75 -6.09
CA ARG A 133 -17.55 4.86 -7.01
C ARG A 133 -17.55 3.42 -6.50
N LEU A 134 -16.42 2.93 -6.00
CA LEU A 134 -16.30 1.59 -5.40
C LEU A 134 -17.19 1.43 -4.15
N LEU A 135 -17.25 2.44 -3.27
CA LEU A 135 -18.07 2.44 -2.05
C LEU A 135 -19.57 2.34 -2.34
N ILE A 136 -20.04 2.97 -3.41
CA ILE A 136 -21.46 2.96 -3.80
C ILE A 136 -21.82 1.72 -4.61
N THR A 137 -20.92 1.24 -5.46
CA THR A 137 -21.24 0.15 -6.40
C THR A 137 -20.90 -1.25 -5.90
N GLN A 138 -20.07 -1.41 -4.86
CA GLN A 138 -19.69 -2.74 -4.35
C GLN A 138 -20.31 -3.08 -2.98
N PRO A 139 -21.40 -3.87 -2.94
CA PRO A 139 -22.08 -4.27 -1.70
C PRO A 139 -21.24 -5.20 -0.81
N ILE A 140 -20.16 -5.79 -1.33
CA ILE A 140 -19.20 -6.59 -0.55
C ILE A 140 -18.53 -5.72 0.54
N LEU A 141 -18.27 -4.43 0.25
CA LEU A 141 -17.68 -3.50 1.22
C LEU A 141 -18.68 -3.06 2.30
N GLN A 142 -19.98 -3.05 1.97
CA GLN A 142 -21.05 -2.80 2.94
C GLN A 142 -21.29 -4.02 3.85
N LEU A 143 -21.16 -5.24 3.33
CA LEU A 143 -21.29 -6.48 4.10
C LEU A 143 -20.16 -6.71 5.13
N LEU A 144 -18.96 -6.18 4.87
CA LEU A 144 -17.83 -6.27 5.80
C LEU A 144 -17.92 -5.24 6.95
N SER A 145 -18.77 -4.22 6.80
CA SER A 145 -19.07 -3.20 7.81
C SER A 145 -20.35 -3.60 8.56
N PRO A 146 -20.29 -3.68 9.88
CA PRO A 146 -20.69 -4.85 10.67
C PRO A 146 -22.19 -5.19 10.62
N ALA A 147 -22.50 -6.46 10.35
CA ALA A 147 -23.68 -7.12 10.92
C ALA A 147 -23.36 -8.60 11.19
N PRO A 148 -23.31 -9.05 12.46
CA PRO A 148 -23.09 -10.44 12.78
C PRO A 148 -24.38 -11.19 12.47
N ARG A 149 -24.41 -11.97 11.36
CA ARG A 149 -25.33 -13.10 11.11
C ARG A 149 -25.32 -13.44 9.61
N MET A 150 -24.31 -14.18 9.15
CA MET A 150 -24.49 -15.17 8.08
C MET A 150 -23.18 -15.93 7.83
N GLN A 151 -22.69 -16.58 8.89
CA GLN A 151 -21.82 -17.74 8.71
C GLN A 151 -22.72 -18.99 8.69
N LEU A 152 -22.45 -19.88 7.73
CA LEU A 152 -23.04 -21.22 7.50
C LEU A 152 -24.30 -21.32 6.62
N ARG A 153 -24.06 -21.35 5.32
CA ARG A 153 -24.59 -22.30 4.29
C ARG A 153 -24.07 -21.72 2.96
N HIS A 154 -23.02 -22.19 2.28
CA HIS A 154 -22.90 -23.53 1.70
C HIS A 154 -21.56 -23.63 0.92
N PRO A 155 -20.69 -24.62 1.17
CA PRO A 155 -19.84 -25.15 0.10
C PRO A 155 -19.93 -26.68 -0.08
N LEU A 156 -20.79 -27.39 0.67
CA LEU A 156 -20.84 -28.87 0.60
C LEU A 156 -21.51 -29.44 -0.66
N HIS A 157 -22.26 -28.65 -1.45
CA HIS A 157 -22.90 -29.17 -2.66
C HIS A 157 -21.95 -29.30 -3.86
N ARG A 158 -20.81 -28.59 -3.90
CA ARG A 158 -19.84 -28.74 -5.00
C ARG A 158 -18.98 -29.99 -4.91
N ALA A 159 -18.79 -30.56 -3.71
CA ALA A 159 -17.97 -31.75 -3.52
C ALA A 159 -18.69 -33.05 -3.96
N LEU A 160 -20.02 -33.08 -3.95
CA LEU A 160 -20.81 -34.27 -4.35
C LEU A 160 -20.97 -34.41 -5.86
N ASN A 161 -20.99 -33.31 -6.61
CA ASN A 161 -21.18 -33.37 -8.08
C ASN A 161 -19.92 -33.81 -8.85
N LEU A 162 -18.74 -33.70 -8.25
CA LEU A 162 -17.48 -34.12 -8.90
C LEU A 162 -17.20 -35.62 -8.82
N ARG A 163 -17.90 -36.37 -7.96
CA ARG A 163 -17.76 -37.84 -7.91
C ARG A 163 -18.48 -38.57 -9.04
N HIS A 164 -19.51 -37.97 -9.65
CA HIS A 164 -20.27 -38.64 -10.74
C HIS A 164 -19.67 -38.45 -12.14
N HIS A 165 -18.63 -37.65 -12.31
CA HIS A 165 -18.00 -37.44 -13.63
C HIS A 165 -16.73 -38.26 -13.88
N VAL A 166 -16.21 -38.96 -12.87
CA VAL A 166 -14.97 -39.74 -13.01
C VAL A 166 -15.23 -41.19 -13.44
N ASP A 167 -16.43 -41.73 -13.23
CA ASP A 167 -16.75 -43.15 -13.52
C ASP A 167 -17.23 -43.43 -14.96
N ARG A 168 -16.83 -42.64 -15.97
CA ARG A 168 -17.09 -43.01 -17.38
C ARG A 168 -15.96 -43.92 -17.90
N PRO A 169 -16.22 -45.20 -18.22
CA PRO A 169 -15.22 -46.05 -18.85
C PRO A 169 -14.89 -45.56 -20.27
N LEU A 170 -13.59 -45.45 -20.54
CA LEU A 170 -13.00 -45.12 -21.84
C LEU A 170 -13.42 -46.17 -22.89
N ARG A 171 -14.04 -45.72 -23.99
CA ARG A 171 -14.31 -46.57 -25.16
C ARG A 171 -13.00 -46.81 -25.94
N PRO A 172 -12.63 -48.05 -26.28
CA PRO A 172 -11.49 -48.30 -27.16
C PRO A 172 -11.87 -47.96 -28.60
N ASN A 173 -11.07 -47.07 -29.22
CA ASN A 173 -11.15 -46.67 -30.61
C ASN A 173 -10.57 -47.79 -31.50
N ALA A 174 -11.44 -48.55 -32.15
CA ALA A 174 -11.05 -49.50 -33.19
C ALA A 174 -11.04 -48.78 -34.55
N SER A 175 -9.89 -48.20 -34.91
CA SER A 175 -9.61 -47.74 -36.27
C SER A 175 -8.11 -47.87 -36.55
N GLY A 176 -7.72 -48.92 -37.29
CA GLY A 176 -6.35 -49.07 -37.77
C GLY A 176 -5.87 -50.52 -37.91
N LEU A 177 -6.45 -51.30 -38.83
CA LEU A 177 -5.80 -52.46 -39.45
C LEU A 177 -6.50 -52.81 -40.76
N ARG A 178 -6.10 -52.11 -41.82
CA ARG A 178 -6.20 -52.53 -43.22
C ARG A 178 -4.85 -52.23 -43.86
N ALA A 179 -3.99 -53.25 -43.93
CA ALA A 179 -2.94 -53.47 -44.92
C ALA A 179 -2.31 -54.83 -44.59
#